data_AF-A0A7Y4GZL9-F1
#
_entry.id   AF-A0A7Y4GZL9-F1
#
_cell.length_a   1.000
_cell.length_b   1.000
_cell.length_c   1.000
_cell.angle_alpha   90.00
_cell.angle_beta   90.00
_cell.angle_gamma   90.00
#
_symmetry.space_group_name_H-M   'P 1'
#
loop_
_entity.id
_entity.type
_entity.pdbx_description
1 polymer ?
#
loop_
_entity_poly.entity_id
_entity_poly.type
_entity_poly.pdbx_seq_one_letter_code
_entity_poly.pdbx_strand_id
1 'polypeptide(L)'
;MRIQSVRIKNLRAYQDETVEFDNYTCLVGANGAGKSTVLCALNIFFREIENTSTNLSNLDKEDFHRGNVEEPIEITVTFADLSREAQEAFADYYRQDVLMVTARADYDPASGAATVKQYGNRLAMEEFAPYFKRNGDGAKADELKAAYAALRQQFTDLPAGAKTKGDMADALRAYEAERVDQCKPIPSEDQFYGATHGQGRLREFVQWVYVPAVKDAAGEQAEAKNTALGRLLARTVRSQVNFSERLVELRVEAEANYREMLALQQGTLDDISRDLQARLAEWSHPEATVKLQWHQDPKSSIRIEEPVARLLAGDGEFEGSIARFGHGMQRSYIIALLQGLSVADAGGPRLLLGIEEPELYQHPPQARHLASVLQELSRKGAQVIASTHSPYFVDGTTL
;
A
#
# COMPACT_ATOMS: atom_id res chain seq x y z
N MET A 1 2.68 11.87 -5.09
CA MET A 1 1.45 11.07 -5.07
C MET A 1 0.73 11.30 -3.75
N ARG A 2 -0.57 11.60 -3.76
CA ARG A 2 -1.45 11.74 -2.58
C ARG A 2 -2.80 11.07 -2.83
N ILE A 3 -3.56 10.81 -1.78
CA ILE A 3 -4.96 10.41 -1.89
C ILE A 3 -5.77 11.65 -2.29
N GLN A 4 -6.51 11.56 -3.38
CA GLN A 4 -7.50 12.55 -3.79
C GLN A 4 -8.85 12.24 -3.18
N SER A 5 -9.29 10.99 -3.28
CA SER A 5 -10.58 10.55 -2.75
C SER A 5 -10.60 9.06 -2.39
N VAL A 6 -11.56 8.68 -1.56
CA VAL A 6 -11.92 7.28 -1.31
C VAL A 6 -13.42 7.10 -1.50
N ARG A 7 -13.81 6.17 -2.37
CA ARG A 7 -15.18 5.67 -2.46
C ARG A 7 -15.31 4.40 -1.62
N ILE A 8 -16.28 4.39 -0.73
CA ILE A 8 -16.54 3.30 0.22
C ILE A 8 -17.92 2.73 -0.07
N LYS A 9 -17.96 1.47 -0.49
CA LYS A 9 -19.20 0.75 -0.78
C LYS A 9 -19.34 -0.47 0.12
N ASN A 10 -20.54 -0.61 0.67
CA ASN A 10 -21.01 -1.72 1.49
C ASN A 10 -20.17 -2.00 2.75
N LEU A 11 -19.51 -0.97 3.33
CA LEU A 11 -18.66 -1.12 4.52
C LEU A 11 -19.27 -0.40 5.73
N ARG A 12 -19.64 -1.15 6.76
CA ARG A 12 -20.14 -0.68 8.07
C ARG A 12 -21.20 0.43 7.93
N ALA A 13 -20.84 1.69 8.22
CA ALA A 13 -21.76 2.83 8.16
C ALA A 13 -22.11 3.29 6.72
N TYR A 14 -21.29 2.92 5.73
CA TYR A 14 -21.41 3.42 4.35
C TYR A 14 -22.06 2.39 3.43
N GLN A 15 -23.15 2.79 2.78
CA GLN A 15 -23.75 2.02 1.69
C GLN A 15 -22.96 2.23 0.39
N ASP A 16 -22.79 3.47 -0.06
CA ASP A 16 -21.96 3.86 -1.21
C ASP A 16 -21.73 5.38 -1.14
N GLU A 17 -20.55 5.80 -0.69
CA GLU A 17 -20.21 7.23 -0.53
C GLU A 17 -18.77 7.52 -0.92
N THR A 18 -18.52 8.73 -1.42
CA THR A 18 -17.17 9.20 -1.76
C THR A 18 -16.75 10.32 -0.83
N VAL A 19 -15.56 10.20 -0.25
CA VAL A 19 -14.93 11.21 0.60
C VAL A 19 -13.72 11.78 -0.13
N GLU A 20 -13.70 13.10 -0.33
CA GLU A 20 -12.59 13.84 -0.93
C GLU A 20 -11.58 14.26 0.15
N PHE A 21 -10.30 14.37 -0.24
CA PHE A 21 -9.20 14.73 0.66
C PHE A 21 -8.29 15.80 0.08
N ASP A 22 -7.91 16.72 0.96
CA ASP A 22 -6.82 17.66 0.75
C ASP A 22 -5.54 17.21 1.47
N ASN A 23 -4.49 18.04 1.42
CA ASN A 23 -3.26 17.79 2.16
C ASN A 23 -3.49 17.75 3.69
N TYR A 24 -4.51 18.45 4.19
CA TYR A 24 -4.95 18.40 5.58
C TYR A 24 -6.47 18.28 5.59
N THR A 25 -6.97 17.13 6.05
CA THR A 25 -8.42 16.85 6.08
C THR A 25 -8.83 16.49 7.51
N CYS A 26 -9.85 17.19 8.03
CA CYS A 26 -10.44 16.89 9.34
C CYS A 26 -11.86 16.36 9.19
N LEU A 27 -12.05 15.10 9.56
CA LEU A 27 -13.35 14.43 9.64
C LEU A 27 -14.02 14.82 10.96
N VAL A 28 -15.13 15.56 10.87
CA VAL A 28 -15.93 16.02 12.00
C VAL A 28 -17.37 15.51 11.90
N GLY A 29 -18.02 15.31 13.04
CA GLY A 29 -19.38 14.77 13.08
C GLY A 29 -19.68 13.99 14.35
N ALA A 30 -20.93 13.61 14.56
CA ALA A 30 -21.36 12.86 15.74
C ALA A 30 -20.69 11.48 15.86
N ASN A 31 -20.77 10.88 17.05
CA ASN A 31 -20.35 9.50 17.26
C ASN A 31 -21.23 8.56 16.41
N GLY A 32 -20.61 7.58 15.75
CA GLY A 32 -21.31 6.67 14.84
C GLY A 32 -21.59 7.23 13.44
N ALA A 33 -21.23 8.48 13.13
CA ALA A 33 -21.44 9.07 11.80
C ALA A 33 -20.49 8.57 10.71
N GLY A 34 -19.67 7.54 10.98
CA GLY A 34 -18.77 6.94 9.98
C GLY A 34 -17.36 7.53 9.88
N LYS A 35 -16.95 8.48 10.75
CA LYS A 35 -15.60 9.07 10.75
C LYS A 35 -14.48 8.02 10.83
N SER A 36 -14.54 7.15 11.84
CA SER A 36 -13.60 6.04 12.01
C SER A 36 -13.71 4.99 10.91
N THR A 37 -14.89 4.86 10.28
CA THR A 37 -15.07 3.95 9.13
C THR A 37 -14.26 4.41 7.91
N VAL A 38 -14.08 5.72 7.70
CA VAL A 38 -13.20 6.23 6.63
C VAL A 38 -11.75 5.81 6.85
N LEU A 39 -11.22 6.01 8.06
CA LEU A 39 -9.85 5.59 8.41
C LEU A 39 -9.70 4.06 8.41
N CYS A 40 -10.74 3.33 8.81
CA CYS A 40 -10.80 1.88 8.70
C CYS A 40 -10.73 1.41 7.24
N ALA A 41 -11.46 2.06 6.32
CA ALA A 41 -11.40 1.76 4.90
C ALA A 41 -9.97 1.93 4.34
N LEU A 42 -9.29 3.01 4.73
CA LEU A 42 -7.90 3.24 4.37
C LEU A 42 -6.97 2.19 5.00
N ASN A 43 -7.19 1.76 6.24
CA ASN A 43 -6.43 0.68 6.85
C ASN A 43 -6.61 -0.66 6.10
N ILE A 44 -7.84 -1.01 5.70
CA ILE A 44 -8.13 -2.18 4.86
C ILE A 44 -7.38 -2.06 3.53
N PHE A 45 -7.48 -0.89 2.88
CA PHE A 45 -6.80 -0.63 1.61
C PHE A 45 -5.26 -0.70 1.72
N PHE A 46 -4.65 -0.13 2.75
CA PHE A 46 -3.19 -0.22 2.93
C PHE A 46 -2.73 -1.53 3.57
N ARG A 47 -3.67 -2.43 3.91
CA ARG A 47 -3.45 -3.68 4.65
C ARG A 47 -2.71 -3.42 5.98
N GLU A 48 -3.12 -2.37 6.67
CA GLU A 48 -2.59 -1.96 7.96
C GLU A 48 -3.26 -2.75 9.09
N ILE A 49 -2.64 -3.88 9.46
CA ILE A 49 -3.23 -4.87 10.38
C ILE A 49 -2.74 -4.78 11.83
N GLU A 50 -1.71 -3.97 12.11
CA GLU A 50 -1.01 -4.03 13.40
C GLU A 50 -1.57 -3.11 14.49
N ASN A 51 -2.53 -2.24 14.17
CA ASN A 51 -3.10 -1.26 15.11
C ASN A 51 -4.64 -1.27 15.12
N THR A 52 -5.26 -2.37 14.71
CA THR A 52 -6.73 -2.52 14.63
C THR A 52 -7.21 -3.73 15.42
N SER A 53 -8.34 -3.58 16.12
CA SER A 53 -8.95 -4.64 16.94
C SER A 53 -9.56 -5.77 16.10
N THR A 54 -9.78 -5.55 14.80
CA THR A 54 -10.38 -6.52 13.87
C THR A 54 -9.37 -6.97 12.81
N ASN A 55 -9.52 -8.20 12.32
CA ASN A 55 -8.67 -8.75 11.27
C ASN A 55 -9.01 -8.12 9.92
N LEU A 56 -8.28 -7.07 9.53
CA LEU A 56 -8.57 -6.33 8.30
C LEU A 56 -8.15 -7.04 6.99
N SER A 57 -7.53 -8.22 7.07
CA SER A 57 -7.28 -9.05 5.88
C SER A 57 -8.43 -10.01 5.56
N ASN A 58 -9.20 -10.39 6.58
CA ASN A 58 -10.35 -11.29 6.50
C ASN A 58 -11.53 -10.63 7.23
N LEU A 59 -12.35 -9.90 6.48
CA LEU A 59 -13.51 -9.20 7.01
C LEU A 59 -14.63 -10.21 7.32
N ASP A 60 -15.43 -9.94 8.35
CA ASP A 60 -16.57 -10.79 8.71
C ASP A 60 -17.89 -10.16 8.27
N LYS A 61 -19.01 -10.83 8.57
CA LYS A 61 -20.36 -10.35 8.21
C LYS A 61 -20.68 -8.97 8.82
N GLU A 62 -20.13 -8.64 9.99
CA GLU A 62 -20.41 -7.38 10.70
C GLU A 62 -19.70 -6.18 10.04
N ASP A 63 -18.67 -6.43 9.24
CA ASP A 63 -18.04 -5.39 8.43
C ASP A 63 -18.90 -4.94 7.24
N PHE A 64 -19.84 -5.77 6.76
CA PHE A 64 -20.73 -5.42 5.65
C PHE A 64 -21.80 -4.43 6.09
N HIS A 65 -22.15 -3.48 5.23
CA HIS A 65 -23.22 -2.52 5.54
C HIS A 65 -24.53 -3.27 5.81
N ARG A 66 -25.05 -3.11 7.04
CA ARG A 66 -26.23 -3.83 7.54
C ARG A 66 -26.12 -5.37 7.44
N GLY A 67 -24.91 -5.91 7.38
CA GLY A 67 -24.65 -7.34 7.20
C GLY A 67 -25.04 -7.89 5.83
N ASN A 68 -25.14 -7.03 4.79
CA ASN A 68 -25.45 -7.45 3.43
C ASN A 68 -24.25 -8.11 2.74
N VAL A 69 -24.16 -9.43 2.84
CA VAL A 69 -23.10 -10.25 2.22
C VAL A 69 -23.39 -10.62 0.75
N GLU A 70 -24.54 -10.22 0.20
CA GLU A 70 -24.87 -10.46 -1.22
C GLU A 70 -24.09 -9.53 -2.15
N GLU A 71 -23.68 -8.36 -1.65
CA GLU A 71 -22.82 -7.41 -2.34
C GLU A 71 -21.40 -7.43 -1.74
N PRO A 72 -20.35 -7.27 -2.55
CA PRO A 72 -18.99 -7.17 -2.02
C PRO A 72 -18.76 -5.83 -1.31
N ILE A 73 -17.78 -5.80 -0.41
CA ILE A 73 -17.18 -4.54 0.06
C ILE A 73 -16.23 -4.05 -1.02
N GLU A 74 -16.34 -2.78 -1.41
CA GLU A 74 -15.43 -2.14 -2.36
C GLU A 74 -14.91 -0.82 -1.79
N ILE A 75 -13.59 -0.68 -1.72
CA ILE A 75 -12.89 0.52 -1.27
C ILE A 75 -12.00 0.97 -2.42
N THR A 76 -12.41 2.02 -3.11
CA THR A 76 -11.68 2.58 -4.26
C THR A 76 -10.95 3.84 -3.84
N VAL A 77 -9.61 3.80 -3.88
CA VAL A 77 -8.77 4.95 -3.60
C VAL A 77 -8.28 5.55 -4.90
N THR A 78 -8.52 6.85 -5.09
CA THR A 78 -8.00 7.64 -6.19
C THR A 78 -6.79 8.42 -5.71
N PHE A 79 -5.66 8.25 -6.40
CA PHE A 79 -4.42 8.98 -6.15
C PHE A 79 -4.19 10.02 -7.24
N ALA A 80 -3.76 11.21 -6.82
CA ALA A 80 -3.36 12.32 -7.69
C ALA A 80 -1.91 12.74 -7.42
N ASP A 81 -1.41 13.67 -8.24
CA ASP A 81 -0.06 14.26 -8.14
C ASP A 81 1.06 13.19 -8.16
N LEU A 82 0.95 12.21 -9.06
CA LEU A 82 1.96 11.17 -9.24
C LEU A 82 3.26 11.77 -9.79
N SER A 83 4.41 11.39 -9.21
CA SER A 83 5.71 11.74 -9.78
C SER A 83 5.92 11.01 -11.10
N ARG A 84 6.86 11.47 -11.93
CA ARG A 84 7.14 10.84 -13.23
C ARG A 84 7.48 9.36 -13.08
N GLU A 85 8.26 9.01 -12.06
CA GLU A 85 8.63 7.64 -11.74
C GLU A 85 7.40 6.81 -11.37
N ALA A 86 6.45 7.38 -10.62
CA ALA A 86 5.18 6.73 -10.29
C ALA A 86 4.29 6.57 -11.53
N GLN A 87 4.23 7.56 -12.42
CA GLN A 87 3.47 7.49 -13.67
C GLN A 87 4.00 6.36 -14.57
N GLU A 88 5.32 6.25 -14.70
CA GLU A 88 5.98 5.16 -15.43
C GLU A 88 5.74 3.81 -14.75
N ALA A 89 5.90 3.75 -13.42
CA ALA A 89 5.67 2.53 -12.64
C ALA A 89 4.21 2.08 -12.65
N PHE A 90 3.23 2.96 -12.88
CA PHE A 90 1.80 2.62 -12.93
C PHE A 90 1.18 2.87 -14.31
N ALA A 91 1.96 2.90 -15.39
CA ALA A 91 1.51 3.28 -16.73
C ALA A 91 0.29 2.49 -17.25
N ASP A 92 0.11 1.25 -16.79
CA ASP A 92 -1.04 0.41 -17.16
C ASP A 92 -2.36 0.90 -16.54
N TYR A 93 -2.30 1.55 -15.38
CA TYR A 93 -3.45 1.96 -14.56
C TYR A 93 -3.61 3.48 -14.47
N TYR A 94 -2.53 4.24 -14.67
CA TYR A 94 -2.53 5.68 -14.62
C TYR A 94 -3.19 6.27 -15.87
N ARG A 95 -4.31 6.97 -15.69
CA ARG A 95 -5.11 7.58 -16.75
C ARG A 95 -5.70 8.90 -16.24
N GLN A 96 -5.83 9.89 -17.11
CA GLN A 96 -6.48 11.17 -16.79
C GLN A 96 -5.90 11.81 -15.51
N ASP A 97 -4.58 11.81 -15.40
CA ASP A 97 -3.81 12.32 -14.26
C ASP A 97 -4.04 11.66 -12.89
N VAL A 98 -4.77 10.54 -12.86
CA VAL A 98 -5.07 9.79 -11.64
C VAL A 98 -4.68 8.32 -11.73
N LEU A 99 -4.38 7.74 -10.57
CA LEU A 99 -4.26 6.29 -10.37
C LEU A 99 -5.40 5.83 -9.49
N MET A 100 -6.20 4.87 -9.95
CA MET A 100 -7.33 4.34 -9.19
C MET A 100 -7.11 2.88 -8.85
N VAL A 101 -7.25 2.53 -7.58
CA VAL A 101 -7.06 1.16 -7.08
C VAL A 101 -8.23 0.78 -6.20
N THR A 102 -8.83 -0.39 -6.42
CA THR A 102 -9.93 -0.92 -5.61
C THR A 102 -9.46 -2.09 -4.77
N ALA A 103 -9.67 -2.01 -3.46
CA ALA A 103 -9.70 -3.17 -2.58
C ALA A 103 -11.13 -3.72 -2.54
N ARG A 104 -11.29 -5.00 -2.90
CA ARG A 104 -12.57 -5.69 -2.93
C ARG A 104 -12.54 -6.93 -2.04
N ALA A 105 -13.60 -7.13 -1.26
CA ALA A 105 -13.78 -8.31 -0.43
C ALA A 105 -15.14 -8.95 -0.71
N ASP A 106 -15.12 -10.17 -1.22
CA ASP A 106 -16.30 -10.99 -1.48
C ASP A 106 -16.47 -11.98 -0.30
N TYR A 107 -17.66 -12.01 0.31
CA TYR A 107 -17.94 -12.91 1.43
C TYR A 107 -18.03 -14.35 0.94
N ASP A 108 -17.30 -15.25 1.60
CA ASP A 108 -17.41 -16.69 1.38
C ASP A 108 -18.18 -17.35 2.55
N PRO A 109 -19.42 -17.82 2.31
CA PRO A 109 -20.22 -18.50 3.33
C PRO A 109 -19.57 -19.76 3.90
N ALA A 110 -18.66 -20.41 3.17
CA ALA A 110 -18.02 -21.64 3.62
C ALA A 110 -16.93 -21.37 4.66
N SER A 111 -16.13 -20.33 4.47
CA SER A 111 -15.11 -19.90 5.43
C SER A 111 -15.63 -18.93 6.49
N GLY A 112 -16.78 -18.29 6.25
CA GLY A 112 -17.34 -17.26 7.13
C GLY A 112 -16.56 -15.94 7.11
N ALA A 113 -15.76 -15.71 6.06
CA ALA A 113 -14.87 -14.57 5.94
C ALA A 113 -14.86 -14.02 4.51
N ALA A 114 -14.45 -12.75 4.37
CA ALA A 114 -14.26 -12.06 3.10
C ALA A 114 -12.79 -11.62 2.97
N THR A 115 -12.05 -12.32 2.10
CA THR A 115 -10.63 -12.05 1.87
C THR A 115 -10.45 -10.83 0.96
N VAL A 116 -9.65 -9.86 1.39
CA VAL A 116 -9.43 -8.61 0.65
C VAL A 116 -8.43 -8.78 -0.51
N LYS A 117 -8.90 -8.59 -1.74
CA LYS A 117 -8.10 -8.56 -2.98
C LYS A 117 -7.99 -7.13 -3.53
N GLN A 118 -6.91 -6.82 -4.26
CA GLN A 118 -6.71 -5.49 -4.84
C GLN A 118 -6.55 -5.54 -6.35
N TYR A 119 -7.22 -4.59 -7.01
CA TYR A 119 -7.32 -4.46 -8.45
C TYR A 119 -6.96 -3.03 -8.85
N GLY A 120 -6.15 -2.89 -9.90
CA GLY A 120 -5.96 -1.59 -10.54
C GLY A 120 -7.15 -1.32 -11.44
N ASN A 121 -7.65 -0.09 -11.40
CA ASN A 121 -8.73 0.33 -12.28
C ASN A 121 -8.19 1.32 -13.30
N ARG A 122 -8.75 1.24 -14.50
CA ARG A 122 -8.67 2.31 -15.48
C ARG A 122 -9.99 3.08 -15.45
N LEU A 123 -9.91 4.40 -15.45
CA LEU A 123 -11.07 5.24 -15.67
C LEU A 123 -11.33 5.27 -17.18
N ALA A 124 -12.41 4.62 -17.60
CA ALA A 124 -12.70 4.35 -19.01
C ALA A 124 -14.22 4.25 -19.23
N MET A 125 -14.68 4.37 -20.47
CA MET A 125 -16.09 4.13 -20.80
C MET A 125 -16.35 2.62 -20.89
N GLU A 126 -17.39 2.16 -20.20
CA GLU A 126 -17.74 0.74 -20.10
C GLU A 126 -18.04 0.13 -21.49
N GLU A 127 -18.65 0.94 -22.35
CA GLU A 127 -18.97 0.65 -23.73
C GLU A 127 -17.72 0.39 -24.59
N PHE A 128 -16.56 0.93 -24.21
CA PHE A 128 -15.30 0.75 -24.95
C PHE A 128 -14.54 -0.50 -24.49
N ALA A 129 -14.87 -1.06 -23.33
CA ALA A 129 -14.20 -2.24 -22.79
C ALA A 129 -14.19 -3.45 -23.76
N PRO A 130 -15.28 -3.80 -24.46
CA PRO A 130 -15.29 -4.87 -25.45
C PRO A 130 -14.30 -4.66 -26.61
N TYR A 131 -14.10 -3.40 -27.04
CA TYR A 131 -13.12 -3.08 -28.07
C TYR A 131 -11.69 -3.35 -27.57
N PHE A 132 -11.34 -2.84 -26.39
CA PHE A 132 -10.00 -3.02 -25.83
C PHE A 132 -9.69 -4.48 -25.49
N LYS A 133 -10.69 -5.26 -25.05
CA LYS A 133 -10.55 -6.71 -24.83
C LYS A 133 -10.17 -7.43 -26.12
N ARG A 134 -10.94 -7.22 -27.21
CA ARG A 134 -10.62 -7.78 -28.54
C ARG A 134 -9.24 -7.37 -29.03
N ASN A 135 -8.85 -6.11 -28.81
CA ASN A 135 -7.52 -5.63 -29.20
C ASN A 135 -6.40 -6.32 -28.41
N GLY A 136 -6.60 -6.54 -27.11
CA GLY A 136 -5.68 -7.29 -26.24
C GLY A 136 -5.57 -8.77 -26.61
N ASP A 137 -6.69 -9.40 -26.99
CA ASP A 137 -6.76 -10.79 -27.46
C ASP A 137 -6.15 -11.00 -28.87
N GLY A 138 -5.63 -9.94 -29.49
CA GLY A 138 -4.97 -10.01 -30.80
C GLY A 138 -5.93 -10.07 -31.98
N ALA A 139 -7.18 -9.62 -31.84
CA ALA A 139 -8.19 -9.61 -32.91
C ALA A 139 -7.69 -8.99 -34.22
N LYS A 140 -8.25 -9.44 -35.35
CA LYS A 140 -7.84 -8.97 -36.68
C LYS A 140 -8.23 -7.51 -36.90
N ALA A 141 -7.50 -6.83 -37.78
CA ALA A 141 -7.73 -5.40 -38.04
C ALA A 141 -9.17 -5.11 -38.50
N ASP A 142 -9.79 -6.00 -39.28
CA ASP A 142 -11.15 -5.81 -39.78
C ASP A 142 -12.22 -5.97 -38.68
N GLU A 143 -12.00 -6.86 -37.71
CA GLU A 143 -12.86 -7.03 -36.54
C GLU A 143 -12.82 -5.80 -35.62
N LEU A 144 -11.63 -5.22 -35.44
CA LEU A 144 -11.45 -3.99 -34.68
C LEU A 144 -12.07 -2.79 -35.39
N LYS A 145 -11.94 -2.69 -36.72
CA LYS A 145 -12.63 -1.66 -37.52
C LYS A 145 -14.15 -1.76 -37.40
N ALA A 146 -14.70 -2.98 -37.45
CA ALA A 146 -16.14 -3.20 -37.27
C ALA A 146 -16.61 -2.79 -35.87
N ALA A 147 -15.85 -3.15 -34.83
CA ALA A 147 -16.14 -2.76 -33.45
C ALA A 147 -16.08 -1.23 -33.27
N TYR A 148 -15.04 -0.57 -33.81
CA TYR A 148 -14.93 0.89 -33.78
C TYR A 148 -16.04 1.58 -34.56
N ALA A 149 -16.43 1.05 -35.73
CA ALA A 149 -17.55 1.58 -36.50
C ALA A 149 -18.89 1.47 -35.75
N ALA A 150 -19.12 0.39 -35.01
CA ALA A 150 -20.29 0.25 -34.14
C ALA A 150 -20.27 1.28 -33.00
N LEU A 151 -19.12 1.50 -32.35
CA LEU A 151 -18.96 2.55 -31.35
C LEU A 151 -19.24 3.93 -31.93
N ARG A 152 -18.80 4.22 -33.17
CA ARG A 152 -19.08 5.50 -33.85
C ARG A 152 -20.57 5.75 -34.14
N GLN A 153 -21.41 4.71 -34.21
CA GLN A 153 -22.85 4.89 -34.34
C GLN A 153 -23.49 5.37 -33.04
N GLN A 154 -22.93 4.96 -31.90
CA GLN A 154 -23.40 5.34 -30.58
C GLN A 154 -22.74 6.64 -30.09
N PHE A 155 -21.48 6.87 -30.45
CA PHE A 155 -20.66 8.03 -30.07
C PHE A 155 -20.23 8.78 -31.35
N THR A 156 -21.09 9.68 -31.82
CA THR A 156 -20.96 10.35 -33.13
C THR A 156 -19.74 11.25 -33.27
N ASP A 157 -19.22 11.71 -32.14
CA ASP A 157 -18.06 12.59 -32.01
C ASP A 157 -16.71 11.85 -32.23
N LEU A 158 -16.72 10.52 -32.30
CA LEU A 158 -15.51 9.73 -32.55
C LEU A 158 -14.98 9.91 -34.00
N PRO A 159 -13.66 10.14 -34.18
CA PRO A 159 -13.11 10.52 -35.47
C PRO A 159 -13.21 9.40 -36.51
N ALA A 160 -13.62 9.78 -37.73
CA ALA A 160 -13.73 8.88 -38.88
C ALA A 160 -12.38 8.46 -39.49
N GLY A 161 -11.31 9.19 -39.14
CA GLY A 161 -9.99 9.08 -39.78
C GLY A 161 -9.09 7.98 -39.21
N ALA A 162 -9.47 7.31 -38.12
CA ALA A 162 -8.66 6.25 -37.51
C ALA A 162 -8.65 4.99 -38.40
N LYS A 163 -7.48 4.61 -38.93
CA LYS A 163 -7.35 3.52 -39.93
C LYS A 163 -6.56 2.32 -39.41
N THR A 164 -5.59 2.55 -38.52
CA THR A 164 -4.77 1.51 -37.91
C THR A 164 -5.32 1.07 -36.55
N LYS A 165 -4.84 -0.08 -36.03
CA LYS A 165 -5.18 -0.53 -34.68
C LYS A 165 -4.79 0.50 -33.62
N GLY A 166 -3.63 1.16 -33.81
CA GLY A 166 -3.13 2.22 -32.95
C GLY A 166 -4.05 3.43 -32.98
N ASP A 167 -4.34 3.96 -34.17
CA ASP A 167 -5.17 5.16 -34.33
C ASP A 167 -6.56 4.99 -33.70
N MET A 168 -7.18 3.82 -33.84
CA MET A 168 -8.51 3.55 -33.27
C MET A 168 -8.45 3.47 -31.73
N ALA A 169 -7.42 2.83 -31.18
CA ALA A 169 -7.23 2.78 -29.73
C ALA A 169 -6.93 4.17 -29.15
N ASP A 170 -6.10 4.96 -29.83
CA ASP A 170 -5.75 6.32 -29.42
C ASP A 170 -6.93 7.28 -29.53
N ALA A 171 -7.77 7.13 -30.57
CA ALA A 171 -9.02 7.89 -30.71
C ALA A 171 -10.00 7.62 -29.57
N LEU A 172 -10.18 6.35 -29.17
CA LEU A 172 -11.04 6.00 -28.03
C LEU A 172 -10.47 6.53 -26.72
N ARG A 173 -9.16 6.43 -26.50
CA ARG A 173 -8.50 6.99 -25.31
C ARG A 173 -8.60 8.51 -25.23
N ALA A 174 -8.42 9.20 -26.36
CA ALA A 174 -8.59 10.65 -26.44
C ALA A 174 -10.04 11.05 -26.14
N TYR A 175 -11.00 10.28 -26.65
CA TYR A 175 -12.42 10.49 -26.38
C TYR A 175 -12.76 10.36 -24.89
N GLU A 176 -12.22 9.32 -24.23
CA GLU A 176 -12.33 9.14 -22.78
C GLU A 176 -11.67 10.30 -22.03
N ALA A 177 -10.47 10.73 -22.44
CA ALA A 177 -9.73 11.82 -21.79
C ALA A 177 -10.47 13.17 -21.83
N GLU A 178 -11.24 13.44 -22.89
CA GLU A 178 -12.06 14.65 -23.02
C GLU A 178 -13.38 14.59 -22.24
N ARG A 179 -13.83 13.39 -21.82
CA ARG A 179 -15.16 13.13 -21.24
C ARG A 179 -15.05 12.26 -19.98
N VAL A 180 -14.20 12.71 -19.06
CA VAL A 180 -13.92 12.04 -17.78
C VAL A 180 -15.20 11.79 -16.97
N ASP A 181 -16.19 12.67 -17.08
CA ASP A 181 -17.50 12.60 -16.42
C ASP A 181 -18.36 11.41 -16.86
N GLN A 182 -18.09 10.84 -18.03
CA GLN A 182 -18.78 9.67 -18.57
C GLN A 182 -18.02 8.35 -18.33
N CYS A 183 -16.79 8.44 -17.81
CA CYS A 183 -15.98 7.27 -17.50
C CYS A 183 -16.38 6.64 -16.17
N LYS A 184 -16.23 5.32 -16.08
CA LYS A 184 -16.39 4.54 -14.84
C LYS A 184 -15.10 3.79 -14.53
N PRO A 185 -14.84 3.46 -13.25
CA PRO A 185 -13.77 2.54 -12.90
C PRO A 185 -14.04 1.16 -13.48
N ILE A 186 -13.17 0.72 -14.39
CA ILE A 186 -13.19 -0.63 -14.93
C ILE A 186 -12.01 -1.40 -14.33
N PRO A 187 -12.24 -2.48 -13.56
CA PRO A 187 -11.15 -3.28 -13.00
C PRO A 187 -10.38 -3.98 -14.13
N SER A 188 -9.07 -4.02 -14.00
CA SER A 188 -8.22 -4.88 -14.84
C SER A 188 -8.52 -6.36 -14.56
N GLU A 189 -8.37 -7.23 -15.56
CA GLU A 189 -8.53 -8.69 -15.39
C GLU A 189 -7.47 -9.28 -14.44
N ASP A 190 -6.33 -8.60 -14.29
CA ASP A 190 -5.23 -9.00 -13.40
C ASP A 190 -5.26 -8.29 -12.03
N GLN A 191 -4.84 -9.00 -10.98
CA GLN A 191 -4.64 -8.41 -9.65
C GLN A 191 -3.53 -7.34 -9.69
N PHE A 192 -3.73 -6.22 -9.00
CA PHE A 192 -2.85 -5.03 -9.06
C PHE A 192 -1.36 -5.32 -8.74
N TYR A 193 -1.10 -6.32 -7.88
CA TYR A 193 0.24 -6.74 -7.48
C TYR A 193 0.75 -8.01 -8.19
N GLY A 194 -0.03 -8.60 -9.10
CA GLY A 194 0.31 -9.88 -9.76
C GLY A 194 0.30 -11.09 -8.81
N ALA A 195 0.87 -12.22 -9.27
CA ALA A 195 0.94 -13.49 -8.53
C ALA A 195 1.78 -13.43 -7.24
N THR A 196 2.55 -12.35 -7.06
CA THR A 196 3.18 -12.04 -5.77
C THR A 196 2.17 -11.25 -4.95
N HIS A 197 1.67 -11.85 -3.87
CA HIS A 197 0.80 -11.21 -2.86
C HIS A 197 1.44 -10.00 -2.13
N GLY A 198 2.40 -9.31 -2.74
CA GLY A 198 3.29 -8.34 -2.12
C GLY A 198 2.68 -6.94 -2.07
N GLN A 199 2.63 -6.39 -0.86
CA GLN A 199 2.38 -4.99 -0.51
C GLN A 199 3.41 -4.00 -1.13
N GLY A 200 3.82 -4.15 -2.39
CA GLY A 200 5.11 -3.61 -2.88
C GLY A 200 5.07 -2.28 -3.60
N ARG A 201 4.16 -2.07 -4.56
CA ARG A 201 4.32 -0.96 -5.53
C ARG A 201 3.94 0.41 -4.95
N LEU A 202 2.83 0.52 -4.22
CA LEU A 202 2.44 1.81 -3.63
C LEU A 202 3.42 2.27 -2.54
N ARG A 203 4.05 1.33 -1.81
CA ARG A 203 4.96 1.62 -0.70
C ARG A 203 6.24 2.35 -1.12
N GLU A 204 6.63 2.25 -2.38
CA GLU A 204 7.76 2.99 -2.95
C GLU A 204 7.47 4.50 -3.03
N PHE A 205 6.20 4.88 -3.14
CA PHE A 205 5.78 6.26 -3.39
C PHE A 205 4.99 6.88 -2.23
N VAL A 206 4.27 6.08 -1.44
CA VAL A 206 3.53 6.51 -0.24
C VAL A 206 3.76 5.60 0.95
N GLN A 207 3.79 6.19 2.14
CA GLN A 207 3.87 5.49 3.41
C GLN A 207 2.64 5.82 4.26
N TRP A 208 1.72 4.85 4.39
CA TRP A 208 0.59 4.95 5.30
C TRP A 208 1.03 4.69 6.75
N VAL A 209 0.69 5.62 7.63
CA VAL A 209 0.86 5.51 9.08
C VAL A 209 -0.47 5.85 9.73
N TYR A 210 -0.99 4.89 10.51
CA TYR A 210 -2.25 5.06 11.24
C TYR A 210 -2.00 5.13 12.75
N VAL A 211 -2.55 6.16 13.40
CA VAL A 211 -2.49 6.38 14.84
C VAL A 211 -3.92 6.30 15.40
N PRO A 212 -4.30 5.22 16.10
CA PRO A 212 -5.65 5.09 16.67
C PRO A 212 -5.87 6.06 17.86
N ALA A 213 -7.13 6.24 18.24
CA ALA A 213 -7.54 7.06 19.39
C ALA A 213 -7.00 6.48 20.70
N VAL A 214 -7.28 5.20 20.93
CA VAL A 214 -6.78 4.40 22.05
C VAL A 214 -6.08 3.17 21.49
N LYS A 215 -4.88 2.87 21.97
CA LYS A 215 -4.20 1.61 21.65
C LYS A 215 -4.60 0.54 22.66
N ASP A 216 -4.86 -0.66 22.17
CA ASP A 216 -5.09 -1.82 23.03
C ASP A 216 -3.77 -2.21 23.74
N ALA A 217 -3.86 -2.46 25.06
CA ALA A 217 -2.75 -2.87 25.90
C ALA A 217 -2.11 -4.19 25.43
N ALA A 218 -2.83 -5.02 24.66
CA ALA A 218 -2.30 -6.25 24.08
C ALA A 218 -1.31 -6.01 22.91
N GLY A 219 -1.44 -4.90 22.17
CA GLY A 219 -0.54 -4.56 21.05
C GLY A 219 0.74 -3.84 21.47
N GLU A 220 0.81 -3.40 22.72
CA GLU A 220 1.93 -2.63 23.30
C GLU A 220 3.22 -3.42 23.45
N GLN A 221 3.18 -4.76 23.45
CA GLN A 221 4.40 -5.57 23.60
C GLN A 221 5.28 -5.60 22.33
N ALA A 222 4.72 -5.23 21.18
CA ALA A 222 5.48 -5.21 19.95
C ALA A 222 6.19 -3.85 19.81
N GLU A 223 7.42 -3.75 20.31
CA GLU A 223 8.43 -2.82 19.80
C GLU A 223 8.82 -3.20 18.35
N ALA A 224 7.82 -3.36 17.50
CA ALA A 224 7.98 -3.80 16.13
C ALA A 224 8.19 -2.59 15.24
N LYS A 225 9.11 -2.76 14.29
CA LYS A 225 9.39 -1.87 13.14
C LYS A 225 8.13 -1.38 12.43
N ASN A 226 7.05 -2.14 12.52
CA ASN A 226 5.84 -1.93 11.75
C ASN A 226 4.74 -1.17 12.53
N THR A 227 4.92 -0.86 13.83
CA THR A 227 3.99 0.00 14.57
C THR A 227 4.03 1.44 14.06
N ALA A 228 3.00 2.24 14.33
CA ALA A 228 3.01 3.66 13.96
C ALA A 228 4.24 4.41 14.50
N LEU A 229 4.59 4.18 15.77
CA LEU A 229 5.76 4.76 16.42
C LEU A 229 7.06 4.28 15.76
N GLY A 230 7.18 2.96 15.52
CA GLY A 230 8.36 2.37 14.87
C GLY A 230 8.56 2.89 13.45
N ARG A 231 7.49 3.07 12.66
CA ARG A 231 7.55 3.63 11.31
C ARG A 231 7.94 5.11 11.31
N LEU A 232 7.37 5.90 12.22
CA LEU A 232 7.73 7.31 12.36
C LEU A 232 9.19 7.45 12.79
N LEU A 233 9.62 6.68 13.80
CA LEU A 233 11.01 6.66 14.25
C LEU A 233 11.98 6.21 13.14
N ALA A 234 11.67 5.12 12.45
CA ALA A 234 12.49 4.63 11.33
C ALA A 234 12.61 5.70 10.23
N ARG A 235 11.53 6.43 9.96
CA ARG A 235 11.55 7.55 9.01
C ARG A 235 12.44 8.69 9.51
N THR A 236 12.32 9.09 10.78
CA THR A 236 13.15 10.14 11.38
C THR A 236 14.63 9.75 11.34
N VAL A 237 14.97 8.52 11.72
CA VAL A 237 16.37 8.04 11.73
C VAL A 237 16.93 7.92 10.32
N ARG A 238 16.17 7.39 9.36
CA ARG A 238 16.59 7.29 7.95
C ARG A 238 16.85 8.65 7.31
N SER A 239 16.13 9.68 7.73
CA SER A 239 16.39 11.04 7.26
C SER A 239 17.76 11.59 7.72
N GLN A 240 18.35 10.99 8.76
CA GLN A 240 19.62 11.44 9.36
C GLN A 240 20.80 10.51 9.09
N VAL A 241 20.56 9.22 8.77
CA VAL A 241 21.61 8.21 8.65
C VAL A 241 21.41 7.33 7.42
N ASN A 242 22.46 7.19 6.60
CA ASN A 242 22.49 6.28 5.45
C ASN A 242 23.33 5.03 5.77
N PHE A 243 22.67 3.89 6.00
CA PHE A 243 23.33 2.60 6.20
C PHE A 243 23.47 1.80 4.91
N SER A 244 22.79 2.22 3.83
CA SER A 244 22.56 1.40 2.65
C SER A 244 23.86 1.01 1.94
N GLU A 245 24.77 1.97 1.76
CA GLU A 245 26.04 1.74 1.05
C GLU A 245 26.94 0.75 1.79
N ARG A 246 27.17 0.98 3.09
CA ARG A 246 28.05 0.11 3.91
C ARG A 246 27.48 -1.31 4.07
N LEU A 247 26.16 -1.45 4.11
CA LEU A 247 25.51 -2.76 4.18
C LEU A 247 25.61 -3.53 2.86
N VAL A 248 25.60 -2.83 1.71
CA VAL A 248 25.86 -3.46 0.42
C VAL A 248 27.28 -4.01 0.37
N GLU A 249 28.27 -3.23 0.80
CA GLU A 249 29.66 -3.67 0.89
C GLU A 249 29.81 -4.91 1.79
N LEU A 250 29.24 -4.87 3.00
CA LEU A 250 29.28 -5.98 3.95
C LEU A 250 28.61 -7.25 3.39
N ARG A 251 27.51 -7.09 2.64
CA ARG A 251 26.83 -8.22 1.99
C ARG A 251 27.72 -8.85 0.93
N VAL A 252 28.36 -8.05 0.09
CA VAL A 252 29.27 -8.55 -0.96
C VAL A 252 30.43 -9.31 -0.33
N GLU A 253 31.02 -8.79 0.73
CA GLU A 253 32.10 -9.46 1.46
C GLU A 253 31.64 -10.79 2.07
N ALA A 254 30.50 -10.80 2.74
CA ALA A 254 29.93 -12.02 3.32
C ALA A 254 29.62 -13.07 2.23
N GLU A 255 29.08 -12.66 1.08
CA GLU A 255 28.80 -13.55 -0.05
C GLU A 255 30.06 -14.16 -0.63
N ALA A 256 31.16 -13.41 -0.70
CA ALA A 256 32.46 -13.92 -1.11
C ALA A 256 32.98 -14.98 -0.14
N ASN A 257 32.99 -14.68 1.16
CA ASN A 257 33.46 -15.59 2.21
C ASN A 257 32.63 -16.90 2.25
N TYR A 258 31.32 -16.79 2.05
CA TYR A 258 30.43 -17.95 1.99
C TYR A 258 30.71 -18.84 0.78
N ARG A 259 30.93 -18.26 -0.40
CA ARG A 259 31.32 -19.02 -1.61
C ARG A 259 32.64 -19.75 -1.42
N GLU A 260 33.61 -19.11 -0.79
CA GLU A 260 34.90 -19.74 -0.47
C GLU A 260 34.73 -20.94 0.46
N MET A 261 33.91 -20.80 1.51
CA MET A 261 33.59 -21.91 2.43
C MET A 261 32.93 -23.09 1.70
N LEU A 262 31.97 -22.83 0.79
CA LEU A 262 31.35 -23.89 -0.01
C LEU A 262 32.33 -24.57 -0.96
N ALA A 263 33.22 -23.79 -1.60
CA ALA A 263 34.24 -24.34 -2.50
C ALA A 263 35.23 -25.24 -1.75
N LEU A 264 35.64 -24.85 -0.54
CA LEU A 264 36.53 -25.66 0.30
C LEU A 264 35.90 -27.01 0.70
N GLN A 265 34.58 -27.08 0.83
CA GLN A 265 33.84 -28.29 1.22
C GLN A 265 33.30 -29.08 0.01
N GLN A 266 33.53 -28.62 -1.23
CA GLN A 266 33.02 -29.31 -2.42
C GLN A 266 33.63 -30.70 -2.59
N GLY A 267 34.89 -30.90 -2.18
CA GLY A 267 35.55 -32.21 -2.23
C GLY A 267 34.79 -33.31 -1.48
N THR A 268 34.13 -32.98 -0.36
CA THR A 268 33.30 -33.93 0.38
C THR A 268 32.08 -34.39 -0.42
N LEU A 269 31.45 -33.49 -1.17
CA LEU A 269 30.34 -33.85 -2.06
C LEU A 269 30.82 -34.65 -3.28
N ASP A 270 32.03 -34.38 -3.77
CA ASP A 270 32.62 -35.12 -4.89
C ASP A 270 32.90 -36.58 -4.49
N ASP A 271 33.34 -36.82 -3.25
CA ASP A 271 33.50 -38.16 -2.69
C ASP A 271 32.17 -38.93 -2.62
N ILE A 272 31.12 -38.28 -2.10
CA ILE A 272 29.77 -38.86 -2.03
C ILE A 272 29.21 -39.10 -3.43
N SER A 273 29.44 -38.16 -4.36
CA SER A 273 29.01 -38.30 -5.76
C SER A 273 29.63 -39.53 -6.42
N ARG A 274 30.93 -39.79 -6.18
CA ARG A 274 31.61 -40.99 -6.69
C ARG A 274 31.02 -42.29 -6.13
N ASP A 275 30.77 -42.36 -4.81
CA ASP A 275 30.16 -43.54 -4.18
C ASP A 275 28.74 -43.79 -4.72
N LEU A 276 27.92 -42.75 -4.79
CA LEU A 276 26.56 -42.84 -5.33
C LEU A 276 26.54 -43.23 -6.80
N GLN A 277 27.43 -42.66 -7.62
CA GLN A 277 27.51 -42.98 -9.03
C GLN A 277 27.93 -44.44 -9.26
N ALA A 278 28.88 -44.97 -8.47
CA ALA A 278 29.27 -46.39 -8.54
C ALA A 278 28.07 -47.32 -8.26
N ARG A 279 27.30 -47.02 -7.20
CA ARG A 279 26.08 -47.78 -6.85
C ARG A 279 24.99 -47.65 -7.92
N LEU A 280 24.80 -46.45 -8.48
CA LEU A 280 23.78 -46.21 -9.50
C LEU A 280 24.12 -46.93 -10.82
N ALA A 281 25.39 -46.96 -11.20
CA ALA A 281 25.86 -47.67 -12.39
C ALA A 281 25.62 -49.18 -12.30
N GLU A 282 25.69 -49.75 -11.09
CA GLU A 282 25.46 -51.19 -10.84
C GLU A 282 23.98 -51.58 -11.04
N TRP A 283 23.04 -50.73 -10.63
CA TRP A 283 21.61 -51.08 -10.62
C TRP A 283 20.79 -50.47 -11.77
N SER A 284 21.29 -49.42 -12.45
CA SER A 284 20.56 -48.70 -13.50
C SER A 284 21.11 -48.99 -14.90
N HIS A 285 22.22 -48.34 -15.29
CA HIS A 285 22.94 -48.56 -16.54
C HIS A 285 24.35 -47.94 -16.42
N PRO A 286 25.38 -48.46 -17.11
CA PRO A 286 26.76 -47.94 -17.06
C PRO A 286 26.95 -46.44 -17.37
N GLU A 287 25.95 -45.79 -17.98
CA GLU A 287 25.99 -44.36 -18.34
C GLU A 287 25.29 -43.45 -17.30
N ALA A 288 24.75 -44.01 -16.22
CA ALA A 288 24.09 -43.22 -15.19
C ALA A 288 25.10 -42.35 -14.42
N THR A 289 24.80 -41.06 -14.26
CA THR A 289 25.68 -40.09 -13.59
C THR A 289 24.96 -39.41 -12.43
N VAL A 290 25.72 -39.08 -11.38
CA VAL A 290 25.23 -38.31 -10.23
C VAL A 290 26.29 -37.30 -9.87
N LYS A 291 25.88 -36.04 -9.68
CA LYS A 291 26.77 -34.97 -9.22
C LYS A 291 26.07 -34.14 -8.17
N LEU A 292 26.62 -34.15 -6.96
CA LEU A 292 26.19 -33.28 -5.87
C LEU A 292 26.98 -31.97 -5.94
N GLN A 293 26.27 -30.85 -5.80
CA GLN A 293 26.87 -29.52 -5.74
C GLN A 293 26.18 -28.73 -4.65
N TRP A 294 26.96 -27.90 -3.97
CA TRP A 294 26.38 -26.89 -3.08
C TRP A 294 25.55 -25.89 -3.91
N HIS A 295 24.32 -25.65 -3.48
CA HIS A 295 23.45 -24.66 -4.10
C HIS A 295 23.44 -23.38 -3.26
N GLN A 296 23.69 -22.24 -3.91
CA GLN A 296 23.56 -20.92 -3.30
C GLN A 296 22.39 -20.19 -3.98
N ASP A 297 21.44 -19.72 -3.17
CA ASP A 297 20.45 -18.74 -3.61
C ASP A 297 20.98 -17.35 -3.27
N PRO A 298 21.28 -16.50 -4.28
CA PRO A 298 21.77 -15.14 -4.05
C PRO A 298 20.86 -14.30 -3.14
N LYS A 299 19.57 -14.63 -3.05
CA LYS A 299 18.59 -13.85 -2.27
C LYS A 299 18.45 -14.34 -0.83
N SER A 300 18.66 -15.62 -0.54
CA SER A 300 18.34 -16.20 0.77
C SER A 300 19.54 -16.78 1.54
N SER A 301 20.65 -17.12 0.88
CA SER A 301 21.81 -17.72 1.56
C SER A 301 22.50 -16.77 2.54
N ILE A 302 22.49 -15.46 2.27
CA ILE A 302 23.00 -14.42 3.19
C ILE A 302 22.00 -13.29 3.25
N ARG A 303 21.56 -12.99 4.48
CA ARG A 303 20.61 -11.92 4.76
C ARG A 303 21.19 -11.00 5.82
N ILE A 304 21.55 -9.80 5.40
CA ILE A 304 21.95 -8.71 6.29
C ILE A 304 20.82 -7.70 6.27
N GLU A 305 20.28 -7.39 7.44
CA GLU A 305 19.19 -6.43 7.57
C GLU A 305 19.70 -5.09 8.13
N GLU A 306 19.02 -4.00 7.76
CA GLU A 306 19.28 -2.69 8.36
C GLU A 306 18.99 -2.71 9.87
N PRO A 307 19.82 -2.04 10.69
CA PRO A 307 19.55 -1.89 12.11
C PRO A 307 18.26 -1.10 12.34
N VAL A 308 17.49 -1.50 13.34
CA VAL A 308 16.24 -0.83 13.72
C VAL A 308 16.49 -0.02 14.97
N ALA A 309 16.21 1.28 14.90
CA ALA A 309 16.22 2.14 16.08
C ALA A 309 15.08 1.75 17.02
N ARG A 310 15.38 1.71 18.33
CA ARG A 310 14.38 1.54 19.37
C ARG A 310 14.26 2.82 20.18
N LEU A 311 13.04 3.16 20.55
CA LEU A 311 12.78 4.32 21.40
C LEU A 311 12.58 3.83 22.84
N LEU A 312 13.55 4.14 23.69
CA LEU A 312 13.42 4.04 25.14
C LEU A 312 12.93 5.38 25.66
N ALA A 313 11.92 5.35 26.53
CA ALA A 313 11.37 6.52 27.19
C ALA A 313 11.83 6.55 28.65
N GLY A 314 11.99 7.76 29.17
CA GLY A 314 12.37 7.99 30.56
C GLY A 314 11.36 8.87 31.30
N ASP A 315 11.21 8.63 32.60
CA ASP A 315 10.54 9.51 33.56
C ASP A 315 11.22 9.41 34.93
N GLY A 316 11.84 10.51 35.37
CA GLY A 316 12.69 10.51 36.56
C GLY A 316 13.85 9.52 36.45
N GLU A 317 13.88 8.54 37.35
CA GLU A 317 14.91 7.49 37.40
C GLU A 317 14.57 6.25 36.57
N PHE A 318 13.36 6.16 36.03
CA PHE A 318 12.93 5.01 35.24
C PHE A 318 13.20 5.25 33.75
N GLU A 319 13.87 4.28 33.10
CA GLU A 319 14.03 4.21 31.65
C GLU A 319 13.52 2.85 31.16
N GLY A 320 12.70 2.85 30.12
CA GLY A 320 12.14 1.62 29.58
C GLY A 320 11.25 1.80 28.36
N SER A 321 10.51 0.74 28.03
CA SER A 321 9.61 0.72 26.88
C SER A 321 8.46 1.71 27.02
N ILE A 322 8.15 2.45 25.95
CA ILE A 322 7.04 3.43 25.90
C ILE A 322 5.69 2.82 26.30
N ALA A 323 5.48 1.55 25.97
CA ALA A 323 4.31 0.77 26.37
C ALA A 323 4.03 0.82 27.88
N ARG A 324 5.07 0.94 28.72
CA ARG A 324 4.92 0.92 30.18
C ARG A 324 4.53 2.28 30.77
N PHE A 325 4.50 3.32 29.96
CA PHE A 325 4.13 4.66 30.40
C PHE A 325 2.65 4.96 30.14
N GLY A 326 2.06 5.85 30.94
CA GLY A 326 0.68 6.25 30.76
C GLY A 326 0.42 6.91 29.39
N HIS A 327 -0.81 6.80 28.89
CA HIS A 327 -1.18 7.26 27.54
C HIS A 327 -0.85 8.72 27.25
N GLY A 328 -0.93 9.63 28.23
CA GLY A 328 -0.54 11.03 28.04
C GLY A 328 0.94 11.19 27.65
N MET A 329 1.82 10.39 28.24
CA MET A 329 3.24 10.41 27.93
C MET A 329 3.55 9.68 26.63
N GLN A 330 2.92 8.52 26.37
CA GLN A 330 2.99 7.85 25.07
C GLN A 330 2.62 8.80 23.93
N ARG A 331 1.54 9.59 24.11
CA ARG A 331 1.11 10.59 23.13
C ARG A 331 2.14 11.70 22.99
N SER A 332 2.72 12.18 24.09
CA SER A 332 3.80 13.18 24.05
C SER A 332 5.00 12.72 23.22
N TYR A 333 5.40 11.45 23.32
CA TYR A 333 6.44 10.87 22.46
C TYR A 333 6.05 10.81 20.98
N ILE A 334 4.79 10.45 20.66
CA ILE A 334 4.29 10.49 19.28
C ILE A 334 4.38 11.92 18.73
N ILE A 335 3.96 12.92 19.52
CA ILE A 335 4.02 14.34 19.15
C ILE A 335 5.48 14.75 18.88
N ALA A 336 6.43 14.36 19.74
CA ALA A 336 7.84 14.67 19.56
C ALA A 336 8.42 14.04 18.29
N LEU A 337 8.05 12.80 17.96
CA LEU A 337 8.47 12.17 16.70
C LEU A 337 7.86 12.87 15.47
N LEU A 338 6.58 13.26 15.54
CA LEU A 338 5.92 14.01 14.48
C LEU A 338 6.58 15.38 14.26
N GLN A 339 7.02 16.05 15.31
CA GLN A 339 7.82 17.28 15.22
C GLN A 339 9.18 17.02 14.57
N GLY A 340 9.88 15.97 14.96
CA GLY A 340 11.14 15.59 14.31
C GLY A 340 10.98 15.36 12.80
N LEU A 341 9.86 14.77 12.40
CA LEU A 341 9.50 14.58 10.99
C LEU A 341 9.08 15.86 10.29
N SER A 342 8.51 16.84 10.98
CA SER A 342 8.24 18.15 10.37
C SER A 342 9.56 18.88 10.09
N VAL A 343 10.62 18.66 10.86
CA VAL A 343 11.90 19.36 10.65
C VAL A 343 12.77 18.68 9.59
N ALA A 344 12.62 17.38 9.36
CA ALA A 344 13.45 16.61 8.42
C ALA A 344 13.03 16.77 6.95
N ASP A 345 14.00 16.78 6.03
CA ASP A 345 13.73 16.78 4.58
C ASP A 345 13.08 15.47 4.13
N ALA A 346 12.11 15.59 3.22
CA ALA A 346 11.21 14.53 2.77
C ALA A 346 11.87 13.53 1.79
N GLY A 347 13.02 12.97 2.14
CA GLY A 347 13.59 11.83 1.43
C GLY A 347 12.68 10.60 1.52
N GLY A 348 12.35 10.00 0.38
CA GLY A 348 11.58 8.75 0.29
C GLY A 348 10.06 8.93 0.09
N PRO A 349 9.26 7.87 0.34
CA PRO A 349 7.83 7.87 0.08
C PRO A 349 7.08 8.99 0.81
N ARG A 350 6.04 9.57 0.21
CA ARG A 350 5.21 10.60 0.83
C ARG A 350 4.50 10.03 2.07
N LEU A 351 4.57 10.72 3.20
CA LEU A 351 3.85 10.31 4.41
C LEU A 351 2.35 10.58 4.25
N LEU A 352 1.52 9.54 4.42
CA LEU A 352 0.08 9.61 4.55
C LEU A 352 -0.27 9.26 6.00
N LEU A 353 -0.66 10.25 6.81
CA LEU A 353 -0.92 10.11 8.24
C LEU A 353 -2.42 10.10 8.51
N GLY A 354 -2.96 8.95 8.94
CA GLY A 354 -4.28 8.84 9.55
C GLY A 354 -4.18 8.94 11.06
N ILE A 355 -4.89 9.86 11.69
CA ILE A 355 -4.89 10.02 13.16
C ILE A 355 -6.31 10.12 13.71
N GLU A 356 -6.65 9.24 14.64
CA GLU A 356 -7.91 9.30 15.36
C GLU A 356 -7.76 10.06 16.68
N GLU A 357 -8.77 10.88 16.96
CA GLU A 357 -8.96 11.68 18.18
C GLU A 357 -7.64 12.24 18.72
N PRO A 358 -6.95 13.11 17.95
CA PRO A 358 -5.66 13.66 18.35
C PRO A 358 -5.64 14.38 19.69
N GLU A 359 -6.78 14.92 20.10
CA GLU A 359 -7.02 15.54 21.40
C GLU A 359 -7.07 14.57 22.60
N LEU A 360 -7.23 13.27 22.38
CA LEU A 360 -7.47 12.33 23.47
C LEU A 360 -6.27 12.26 24.43
N TYR A 361 -6.55 12.34 25.73
CA TYR A 361 -5.56 12.42 26.81
C TYR A 361 -4.62 13.64 26.78
N GLN A 362 -4.95 14.70 26.03
CA GLN A 362 -4.14 15.92 25.95
C GLN A 362 -4.77 17.10 26.70
N HIS A 363 -3.94 17.88 27.39
CA HIS A 363 -4.39 19.18 27.90
C HIS A 363 -4.63 20.17 26.76
N PRO A 364 -5.54 21.16 26.89
CA PRO A 364 -5.86 22.09 25.81
C PRO A 364 -4.65 22.77 25.13
N PRO A 365 -3.60 23.20 25.85
CA PRO A 365 -2.40 23.75 25.21
C PRO A 365 -1.67 22.73 24.33
N GLN A 366 -1.58 21.47 24.77
CA GLN A 366 -0.94 20.38 24.01
C GLN A 366 -1.75 20.01 22.77
N ALA A 367 -3.09 19.98 22.88
CA ALA A 367 -3.97 19.73 21.74
C ALA A 367 -3.83 20.80 20.65
N ARG A 368 -3.74 22.09 21.03
CA ARG A 368 -3.48 23.18 20.07
C ARG A 368 -2.10 23.08 19.44
N HIS A 369 -1.09 22.75 20.25
CA HIS A 369 0.26 22.52 19.76
C HIS A 369 0.29 21.38 18.74
N LEU A 370 -0.36 20.25 19.04
CA LEU A 370 -0.49 19.13 18.13
C LEU A 370 -1.19 19.52 16.82
N ALA A 371 -2.29 20.27 16.89
CA ALA A 371 -2.95 20.77 15.68
C ALA A 371 -1.98 21.55 14.78
N SER A 372 -1.17 22.45 15.35
CA SER A 372 -0.15 23.21 14.59
C SER A 372 0.92 22.32 13.96
N VAL A 373 1.40 21.28 14.69
CA VAL A 373 2.39 20.31 14.17
C VAL A 373 1.82 19.52 13.00
N LEU A 374 0.56 19.08 13.08
CA LEU A 374 -0.09 18.34 12.00
C LEU A 374 -0.29 19.21 10.75
N GLN A 375 -0.66 20.48 10.92
CA GLN A 375 -0.75 21.44 9.81
C GLN A 375 0.63 21.72 9.19
N GLU A 376 1.68 21.86 10.02
CA GLU A 376 3.05 22.06 9.53
C GLU A 376 3.55 20.85 8.73
N LEU A 377 3.29 19.62 9.21
CA LEU A 377 3.59 18.39 8.48
C LEU A 377 2.92 18.37 7.11
N SER A 378 1.64 18.75 7.05
CA SER A 378 0.89 18.85 5.80
C SER A 378 1.54 19.85 4.82
N ARG A 379 1.93 21.03 5.30
CA ARG A 379 2.63 22.05 4.49
C ARG A 379 3.99 21.58 3.98
N LYS A 380 4.65 20.67 4.70
CA LYS A 380 5.94 20.08 4.32
C LYS A 380 5.81 18.80 3.49
N GLY A 381 4.63 18.56 2.91
CA GLY A 381 4.41 17.50 1.93
C GLY A 381 3.88 16.21 2.52
N ALA A 382 3.56 16.11 3.82
CA ALA A 382 2.72 15.01 4.29
C ALA A 382 1.27 15.20 3.79
N GLN A 383 0.47 14.14 3.82
CA GLN A 383 -0.98 14.25 3.78
C GLN A 383 -1.51 13.79 5.14
N VAL A 384 -2.33 14.62 5.79
CA VAL A 384 -2.86 14.34 7.12
C VAL A 384 -4.37 14.21 7.05
N ILE A 385 -4.90 13.11 7.57
CA ILE A 385 -6.33 12.82 7.70
C ILE A 385 -6.59 12.59 9.18
N ALA A 386 -7.29 13.52 9.83
CA ALA A 386 -7.60 13.45 11.26
C ALA A 386 -9.11 13.26 11.48
N SER A 387 -9.51 12.41 12.42
CA SER A 387 -10.87 12.42 12.96
C SER A 387 -10.87 13.08 14.34
N THR A 388 -11.80 14.00 14.59
CA THR A 388 -11.77 14.82 15.81
C THR A 388 -13.14 15.34 16.20
N HIS A 389 -13.31 15.59 17.49
CA HIS A 389 -14.43 16.34 18.08
C HIS A 389 -13.96 17.71 18.59
N SER A 390 -12.66 17.94 18.61
CA SER A 390 -12.04 19.14 19.14
C SER A 390 -12.01 20.26 18.09
N PRO A 391 -12.47 21.47 18.43
CA PRO A 391 -12.41 22.61 17.51
C PRO A 391 -10.96 23.05 17.22
N TYR A 392 -9.97 22.63 18.01
CA TYR A 392 -8.57 23.04 17.81
C TYR A 392 -7.95 22.51 16.52
N PHE A 393 -8.50 21.42 15.97
CA PHE A 393 -8.01 20.79 14.74
C PHE A 393 -8.76 21.29 13.50
N VAL A 394 -9.85 22.05 13.69
CA VAL A 394 -10.67 22.59 12.61
C VAL A 394 -10.34 24.06 12.44
N ASP A 395 -9.67 24.41 11.35
CA ASP A 395 -9.34 25.79 11.04
C ASP A 395 -10.25 26.30 9.90
N GLY A 396 -11.04 27.32 10.19
CA GLY A 396 -11.94 27.96 9.21
C GLY A 396 -11.22 28.93 8.28
N THR A 397 -9.90 29.12 8.41
CA THR A 397 -9.12 30.07 7.60
C THR A 397 -8.60 29.49 6.28
N THR A 398 -8.85 28.21 6.00
CA THR A 398 -8.35 27.48 4.82
C THR A 398 -9.42 27.03 3.81
N LEU A 399 -10.60 27.68 3.80
CA LEU A 399 -11.64 27.44 2.78
C LEU A 399 -11.40 28.24 1.50
#